data_AF-A0A8S4AC09-F1
#
_entry.id   AF-A0A8S4AC09-F1
#
_cell.length_a   1.000
_cell.length_b   1.000
_cell.length_c   1.000
_cell.angle_alpha   90.00
_cell.angle_beta   90.00
_cell.angle_gamma   90.00
#
_symmetry.space_group_name_H-M   'P 1'
#
loop_
_entity.id
_entity.type
_entity.pdbx_description
1 polymer ?
#
loop_
_entity_poly.entity_id
_entity_poly.type
_entity_poly.pdbx_seq_one_letter_code
_entity_poly.pdbx_strand_id
1 'polypeptide(L)'
;MEEKHGVHCNMTLLFSFAQAVACAEAKVTLISPFVGRILDWYKENTDRKTYEPQEDPGVISVTKIYNYYKKFGYSTVVMGASFRNSGQVKALAGCDLLTISPALLAELSQDHAAVAMALSKDKGDQLQIWSFRFEVFYVVLFMSEC
;
A
#
# COMPACT_ATOMS: atom_id res chain seq x y z
N MET A 1 -16.59 13.83 -5.51
CA MET A 1 -16.75 13.93 -4.05
C MET A 1 -15.73 14.88 -3.47
N GLU A 2 -14.42 14.56 -3.48
CA GLU A 2 -13.40 15.48 -2.96
C GLU A 2 -13.26 16.77 -3.77
N GLU A 3 -12.81 16.69 -5.02
CA GLU A 3 -12.57 17.89 -5.84
C GLU A 3 -13.83 18.77 -6.02
N LYS A 4 -14.99 18.13 -6.25
CA LYS A 4 -16.24 18.83 -6.53
C LYS A 4 -17.00 19.32 -5.30
N HIS A 5 -16.86 18.66 -4.15
CA HIS A 5 -17.70 18.93 -2.97
C HIS A 5 -16.91 19.10 -1.66
N GLY A 6 -15.58 18.97 -1.68
CA GLY A 6 -14.74 19.09 -0.49
C GLY A 6 -14.92 17.96 0.54
N VAL A 7 -15.53 16.83 0.15
CA VAL A 7 -15.80 15.71 1.08
C VAL A 7 -14.66 14.72 1.05
N HIS A 8 -13.78 14.79 2.05
CA HIS A 8 -12.63 13.88 2.22
C HIS A 8 -13.05 12.40 2.24
N CYS A 9 -12.37 11.58 1.45
CA CYS A 9 -12.69 10.16 1.25
C CYS A 9 -11.56 9.25 1.73
N ASN A 10 -11.95 8.08 2.23
CA ASN A 10 -11.06 6.93 2.42
C ASN A 10 -11.36 5.89 1.33
N MET A 11 -10.42 5.71 0.40
CA MET A 11 -10.52 4.70 -0.65
C MET A 11 -10.04 3.34 -0.11
N THR A 12 -11.00 2.49 0.27
CA THR A 12 -10.76 1.14 0.81
C THR A 12 -10.87 0.05 -0.25
N LEU A 13 -10.64 -1.23 0.11
CA LEU A 13 -10.61 -2.38 -0.80
C LEU A 13 -9.61 -2.19 -1.97
N LEU A 14 -8.44 -1.65 -1.65
CA LEU A 14 -7.37 -1.39 -2.61
C LEU A 14 -6.37 -2.55 -2.58
N PHE A 15 -6.22 -3.24 -3.73
CA PHE A 15 -5.39 -4.44 -3.87
C PHE A 15 -4.33 -4.30 -4.96
N SER A 16 -4.67 -3.61 -6.05
CA SER A 16 -3.80 -3.47 -7.22
C SER A 16 -3.06 -2.14 -7.23
N PHE A 17 -1.89 -2.14 -7.87
CA PHE A 17 -1.12 -0.93 -8.07
C PHE A 17 -1.85 0.10 -8.95
N ALA A 18 -2.63 -0.36 -9.94
CA ALA A 18 -3.44 0.50 -10.80
C ALA A 18 -4.46 1.32 -10.00
N GLN A 19 -5.13 0.71 -9.02
CA GLN A 19 -6.05 1.43 -8.12
C GLN A 19 -5.31 2.49 -7.30
N ALA A 20 -4.10 2.20 -6.81
CA ALA A 20 -3.28 3.16 -6.09
C ALA A 20 -2.94 4.37 -6.99
N VAL A 21 -2.42 4.14 -8.19
CA VAL A 21 -2.10 5.23 -9.13
C VAL A 21 -3.36 6.07 -9.43
N ALA A 22 -4.51 5.44 -9.68
CA ALA A 22 -5.75 6.16 -9.94
C ALA A 22 -6.22 7.01 -8.74
N CYS A 23 -6.08 6.48 -7.51
CA CYS A 23 -6.41 7.25 -6.29
C CYS A 23 -5.46 8.44 -6.10
N ALA A 24 -4.17 8.27 -6.41
CA ALA A 24 -3.17 9.32 -6.34
C ALA A 24 -3.45 10.44 -7.35
N GLU A 25 -3.77 10.10 -8.59
CA GLU A 25 -4.15 11.06 -9.65
C GLU A 25 -5.47 11.78 -9.32
N ALA A 26 -6.43 11.07 -8.71
CA ALA A 26 -7.67 11.65 -8.22
C ALA A 26 -7.50 12.50 -6.94
N LYS A 27 -6.28 12.58 -6.39
CA LYS A 27 -5.91 13.38 -5.20
C LYS A 27 -6.83 13.13 -4.00
N VAL A 28 -7.20 11.87 -3.78
CA VAL A 28 -8.01 11.51 -2.61
C VAL A 28 -7.22 11.76 -1.32
N THR A 29 -7.93 11.99 -0.23
CA THR A 29 -7.32 12.32 1.06
C THR A 29 -6.53 11.13 1.61
N LEU A 30 -7.11 9.93 1.55
CA LEU A 30 -6.53 8.73 2.15
C LEU A 30 -6.89 7.46 1.35
N ILE A 31 -5.96 6.51 1.31
CA ILE A 31 -6.20 5.15 0.81
C ILE A 31 -5.96 4.11 1.91
N SER A 32 -6.74 3.02 1.88
CA SER A 32 -6.59 1.86 2.77
C SER A 32 -6.21 0.60 1.98
N PRO A 33 -4.94 0.44 1.54
CA PRO A 33 -4.49 -0.78 0.89
C PRO A 33 -4.49 -1.96 1.86
N PHE A 34 -5.05 -3.09 1.41
CA PHE A 34 -5.22 -4.27 2.25
C PHE A 34 -3.96 -5.15 2.22
N VAL A 35 -3.52 -5.60 3.40
CA VAL A 35 -2.34 -6.46 3.55
C VAL A 35 -2.76 -7.92 3.67
N GLY A 36 -3.47 -8.27 4.74
CA GLY A 36 -3.77 -9.66 5.09
C GLY A 36 -4.71 -10.37 4.12
N ARG A 37 -5.63 -9.66 3.46
CA ARG A 37 -6.47 -10.26 2.41
C ARG A 37 -5.66 -10.65 1.17
N ILE A 38 -4.55 -9.94 0.89
CA ILE A 38 -3.61 -10.36 -0.17
C ILE A 38 -2.91 -11.64 0.27
N LEU A 39 -2.44 -11.72 1.53
CA LEU A 39 -1.87 -12.96 2.08
C LEU A 39 -2.83 -14.13 1.98
N ASP A 40 -4.10 -13.96 2.36
CA ASP A 40 -5.13 -15.01 2.27
C ASP A 40 -5.21 -15.56 0.83
N TRP A 41 -5.35 -14.67 -0.16
CA TRP A 41 -5.45 -15.06 -1.56
C TRP A 41 -4.23 -15.86 -2.02
N TYR A 42 -3.01 -15.41 -1.67
CA TYR A 42 -1.79 -16.12 -2.03
C TYR A 42 -1.69 -17.49 -1.37
N LYS A 43 -2.09 -17.62 -0.10
CA LYS A 43 -2.14 -18.90 0.60
C LYS A 43 -3.18 -19.85 0.00
N GLU A 44 -4.29 -19.36 -0.52
CA GLU A 44 -5.31 -20.21 -1.13
C GLU A 44 -4.93 -20.64 -2.55
N ASN A 45 -4.33 -19.73 -3.33
CA ASN A 45 -4.20 -19.87 -4.78
C ASN A 45 -2.78 -20.20 -5.27
N THR A 46 -1.79 -20.31 -4.38
CA THR A 46 -0.40 -20.68 -4.72
C THR A 46 0.11 -21.81 -3.84
N ASP A 47 1.19 -22.48 -4.23
CA ASP A 47 1.77 -23.58 -3.44
C ASP A 47 2.41 -23.09 -2.12
N ARG A 48 2.88 -21.84 -2.09
CA ARG A 48 3.54 -21.25 -0.92
C ARG A 48 2.50 -20.83 0.13
N LYS A 49 2.55 -21.46 1.31
CA LYS A 49 1.60 -21.22 2.41
C LYS A 49 2.17 -20.41 3.58
N THR A 50 3.49 -20.23 3.63
CA THR A 50 4.20 -19.51 4.69
C THR A 50 5.05 -18.40 4.10
N TYR A 51 5.10 -17.27 4.79
CA TYR A 51 5.73 -16.04 4.33
C TYR A 51 6.42 -15.39 5.53
N GLU A 52 7.69 -15.06 5.37
CA GLU A 52 8.36 -14.14 6.29
C GLU A 52 7.77 -12.73 6.14
N PRO A 53 7.81 -11.86 7.16
CA PRO A 53 7.13 -10.57 7.14
C PRO A 53 7.47 -9.70 5.93
N GLN A 54 8.72 -9.72 5.45
CA GLN A 54 9.20 -8.95 4.31
C GLN A 54 8.88 -9.59 2.95
N GLU A 55 8.56 -10.88 2.95
CA GLU A 55 8.16 -11.65 1.77
C GLU A 55 6.63 -11.74 1.62
N ASP A 56 5.89 -11.25 2.62
CA ASP A 56 4.43 -11.22 2.60
C ASP A 56 3.94 -10.37 1.40
N PRO A 57 3.10 -10.92 0.52
CA PRO A 57 2.68 -10.24 -0.70
C PRO A 57 1.87 -8.97 -0.43
N GLY A 58 1.16 -8.90 0.70
CA GLY A 58 0.46 -7.70 1.14
C GLY A 58 1.44 -6.61 1.61
N VAL A 59 2.47 -6.98 2.36
CA VAL A 59 3.53 -6.05 2.80
C VAL A 59 4.29 -5.50 1.60
N ILE A 60 4.63 -6.35 0.63
CA ILE A 60 5.27 -5.94 -0.63
C ILE A 60 4.37 -4.97 -1.40
N SER A 61 3.07 -5.26 -1.49
CA SER A 61 2.10 -4.39 -2.17
C SER A 61 2.04 -2.99 -1.54
N VAL A 62 1.84 -2.90 -0.22
CA VAL A 62 1.79 -1.60 0.47
C VAL A 62 3.12 -0.85 0.40
N THR A 63 4.24 -1.56 0.52
CA THR A 63 5.58 -0.96 0.38
C THR A 63 5.77 -0.32 -0.99
N LYS A 64 5.36 -1.02 -2.06
CA LYS A 64 5.42 -0.50 -3.43
C LYS A 64 4.55 0.76 -3.59
N ILE A 65 3.32 0.73 -3.05
CA ILE A 65 2.39 1.86 -3.11
C ILE A 65 2.96 3.07 -2.34
N TYR A 66 3.41 2.86 -1.11
CA TYR A 66 4.01 3.90 -0.27
C TYR A 66 5.19 4.57 -0.97
N ASN A 67 6.15 3.78 -1.48
CA ASN A 67 7.32 4.30 -2.16
C ASN A 67 6.97 5.09 -3.42
N TYR A 68 5.99 4.64 -4.20
CA TYR A 68 5.49 5.38 -5.36
C TYR A 68 4.92 6.74 -4.94
N TYR A 69 4.09 6.76 -3.91
CA TYR A 69 3.47 7.98 -3.41
C TYR A 69 4.49 9.00 -2.94
N LYS A 70 5.48 8.55 -2.15
CA LYS A 70 6.54 9.43 -1.62
C LYS A 70 7.47 9.94 -2.71
N LYS A 71 7.91 9.07 -3.62
CA LYS A 71 8.80 9.42 -4.73
C LYS A 71 8.21 10.50 -5.64
N PHE A 72 6.92 10.39 -5.97
CA PHE A 72 6.25 11.32 -6.87
C PHE A 72 5.52 12.46 -6.15
N GLY A 73 5.71 12.60 -4.83
CA GLY A 73 5.20 13.72 -4.06
C GLY A 73 3.68 13.77 -3.92
N TYR A 74 2.98 12.62 -3.99
CA TYR A 74 1.55 12.57 -3.76
C TYR A 74 1.22 12.81 -2.27
N SER A 75 0.24 13.68 -2.02
CA SER A 75 -0.18 14.06 -0.66
C SER A 75 -1.17 13.09 -0.02
N THR A 76 -1.74 12.17 -0.80
CA THR A 76 -2.66 11.14 -0.29
C THR A 76 -2.00 10.31 0.81
N VAL A 77 -2.69 10.19 1.95
CA VAL A 77 -2.22 9.40 3.09
C VAL A 77 -2.32 7.91 2.78
N VAL A 78 -1.24 7.17 3.02
CA VAL A 78 -1.22 5.71 2.88
C VAL A 78 -1.48 5.07 4.24
N MET A 79 -2.67 4.47 4.42
CA MET A 79 -3.06 3.79 5.65
C MET A 79 -3.10 2.26 5.46
N GLY A 80 -2.06 1.54 5.85
CA GLY A 80 -2.07 0.07 5.75
C GLY A 80 -3.23 -0.54 6.59
N ALA A 81 -3.95 -1.50 6.01
CA ALA A 81 -5.16 -2.07 6.61
C ALA A 81 -5.25 -3.60 6.47
N SER A 82 -6.18 -4.21 7.21
CA SER A 82 -6.56 -5.62 7.09
C SER A 82 -5.45 -6.62 7.46
N PHE A 83 -4.75 -6.42 8.57
CA PHE A 83 -3.66 -7.29 9.05
C PHE A 83 -4.12 -8.68 9.52
N ARG A 84 -3.22 -9.66 9.48
CA ARG A 84 -3.39 -11.03 10.03
C ARG A 84 -2.51 -11.31 11.23
N ASN A 85 -1.34 -10.67 11.32
CA ASN A 85 -0.38 -10.88 12.40
C ASN A 85 0.44 -9.62 12.66
N SER A 86 1.09 -9.56 13.82
CA SER A 86 1.96 -8.46 14.23
C SER A 86 3.19 -8.28 13.34
N GLY A 87 3.68 -9.36 12.73
CA GLY A 87 4.81 -9.33 11.78
C GLY A 87 4.54 -8.40 10.59
N GLN A 88 3.36 -8.49 9.99
CA GLN A 88 2.95 -7.59 8.90
C GLN A 88 2.90 -6.12 9.34
N VAL A 89 2.40 -5.84 10.54
CA VAL A 89 2.33 -4.48 11.09
C VAL A 89 3.74 -3.92 11.28
N LYS A 90 4.63 -4.69 11.92
CA LYS A 90 6.03 -4.31 12.16
C LYS A 90 6.81 -4.12 10.86
N ALA A 91 6.56 -4.96 9.85
CA ALA A 91 7.19 -4.84 8.54
C ALA A 91 6.78 -3.58 7.76
N LEU A 92 5.70 -2.91 8.17
CA LEU A 92 5.26 -1.63 7.62
C LEU A 92 5.47 -0.45 8.58
N ALA A 93 6.29 -0.62 9.62
CA ALA A 93 6.66 0.47 10.52
C ALA A 93 7.28 1.65 9.72
N GLY A 94 6.68 2.84 9.87
CA GLY A 94 7.02 4.04 9.09
C GLY A 94 6.03 4.37 7.96
N CYS A 95 5.01 3.54 7.73
CA CYS A 95 3.84 3.94 6.94
C CYS A 95 3.16 5.17 7.57
N ASP A 96 2.41 5.96 6.79
CA ASP A 96 1.80 7.20 7.30
C ASP A 96 0.82 6.91 8.44
N LEU A 97 -0.03 5.90 8.24
CA LEU A 97 -0.97 5.37 9.22
C LEU A 97 -1.07 3.85 9.09
N LEU A 98 -1.49 3.19 10.17
CA LEU A 98 -1.87 1.78 10.15
C LEU A 98 -3.18 1.62 10.94
N THR A 99 -4.19 1.01 10.33
CA THR A 99 -5.43 0.67 11.03
C THR A 99 -5.39 -0.81 11.47
N ILE A 100 -5.35 -1.01 12.78
CA ILE A 100 -5.03 -2.31 13.40
C ILE A 100 -6.21 -2.73 14.28
N SER A 101 -6.60 -4.00 14.18
CA SER A 101 -7.70 -4.55 14.98
C SER A 101 -7.36 -4.56 16.48
N PRO A 102 -8.36 -4.49 17.39
CA PRO A 102 -8.11 -4.54 18.83
C PRO A 102 -7.31 -5.76 19.29
N ALA A 103 -7.55 -6.94 18.71
CA ALA A 103 -6.81 -8.16 19.05
C ALA A 103 -5.30 -8.02 18.74
N LEU A 104 -4.95 -7.57 17.53
CA LEU A 104 -3.56 -7.32 17.16
C LEU A 104 -2.92 -6.18 17.94
N LEU A 105 -3.68 -5.14 18.31
CA LEU A 105 -3.17 -4.09 19.21
C LEU A 105 -2.83 -4.65 20.59
N ALA A 106 -3.65 -5.55 21.13
CA ALA A 106 -3.36 -6.22 22.39
C ALA A 106 -2.07 -7.05 22.28
N GLU A 107 -1.91 -7.84 21.21
CA GLU A 107 -0.66 -8.59 20.96
C GLU A 107 0.57 -7.67 20.87
N LEU A 108 0.48 -6.59 20.09
CA LEU A 108 1.57 -5.62 19.94
C LEU A 108 1.93 -4.92 21.24
N SER A 109 0.95 -4.65 22.11
CA SER A 109 1.20 -4.01 23.41
C SER A 109 1.99 -4.89 24.40
N GLN A 110 1.96 -6.21 24.20
CA GLN A 110 2.71 -7.18 25.01
C GLN A 110 4.09 -7.52 24.39
N ASP A 111 4.37 -7.03 23.19
CA ASP A 111 5.60 -7.29 22.48
C ASP A 111 6.58 -6.12 22.66
N HIS A 112 7.62 -6.34 23.47
CA HIS A 112 8.62 -5.33 23.80
C HIS A 112 9.88 -5.42 22.93
N ALA A 113 9.87 -6.22 21.86
CA ALA A 113 11.01 -6.28 20.95
C ALA A 113 11.18 -4.95 20.19
N ALA A 114 12.43 -4.56 19.96
CA ALA A 114 12.71 -3.37 19.16
C ALA A 114 12.15 -3.50 17.74
N VAL A 115 11.47 -2.46 17.25
CA VAL A 115 10.93 -2.40 15.89
C VAL A 115 11.77 -1.44 15.07
N ALA A 116 12.40 -1.95 14.01
CA ALA A 116 13.14 -1.14 13.06
C ALA A 116 12.17 -0.45 12.09
N MET A 117 12.48 0.80 11.72
CA MET A 117 11.73 1.52 10.70
C MET A 117 11.95 0.89 9.32
N ALA A 118 10.89 0.32 8.76
CA ALA A 118 10.92 -0.34 7.47
C ALA A 118 10.77 0.69 6.33
N LEU A 119 9.77 1.56 6.45
CA LEU A 119 9.40 2.56 5.44
C LEU A 119 9.87 3.96 5.87
N SER A 120 10.48 4.70 4.94
CA SER A 120 10.81 6.11 5.14
C SER A 120 10.78 6.85 3.81
N LYS A 121 10.52 8.16 3.86
CA LYS A 121 10.50 9.02 2.67
C LYS A 121 11.84 8.98 1.91
N ASP A 122 12.95 9.06 2.65
CA ASP A 122 14.31 9.12 2.08
C ASP A 122 14.68 7.87 1.28
N LYS A 123 14.15 6.69 1.65
CA LYS A 123 14.35 5.44 0.89
C LYS A 123 13.59 5.42 -0.43
N GLY A 124 12.45 6.13 -0.51
CA GLY A 124 11.63 6.20 -1.71
C GLY A 124 12.32 6.88 -2.89
N ASP A 125 13.14 7.90 -2.60
CA ASP A 125 13.84 8.70 -3.61
C ASP A 125 14.94 7.92 -4.34
N GLN A 126 15.47 6.86 -3.72
CA GLN A 126 16.56 6.04 -4.27
C GLN A 126 16.08 4.92 -5.21
N LEU A 127 14.77 4.65 -5.28
CA LEU A 127 14.23 3.53 -6.05
C LEU A 127 14.01 3.88 -7.53
N GLN A 128 14.43 3.00 -8.44
CA GLN A 128 14.20 3.11 -9.90
C GLN A 128 12.76 2.73 -10.29
N ILE A 129 11.78 3.55 -9.89
CA ILE A 129 10.36 3.40 -10.25
C ILE A 129 9.98 4.44 -11.31
N TRP A 130 9.33 4.02 -12.40
CA TRP A 130 8.84 4.90 -13.46
C TRP A 130 7.47 5.50 -13.10
N SER A 131 7.25 6.75 -13.51
CA SER A 131 5.94 7.38 -13.37
C SER A 131 4.96 6.70 -14.33
N PHE A 132 3.80 6.27 -13.81
CA PHE A 132 2.68 5.80 -14.61
C PHE A 132 1.64 6.92 -14.66
N ARG A 133 1.27 7.34 -15.88
CA ARG A 133 0.13 8.23 -16.13
C ARG A 133 -0.92 7.47 -16.91
N PHE A 134 -2.16 7.44 -16.42
CA PHE A 134 -3.25 6.74 -17.11
C PHE A 134 -3.51 7.29 -18.53
N GLU A 135 -3.25 8.59 -18.78
CA GLU A 135 -3.36 9.20 -20.11
C GLU A 135 -2.41 8.57 -21.16
N VAL A 136 -1.25 8.04 -20.75
CA VAL A 136 -0.26 7.47 -21.68
C VAL A 136 -0.64 6.04 -22.10
N PHE A 137 -1.50 5.36 -21.33
CA PHE A 137 -1.98 4.02 -21.68
C PHE A 137 -2.86 4.04 -22.94
N TYR A 138 -3.60 5.13 -23.17
CA TYR A 138 -4.40 5.30 -24.39
C TYR A 138 -3.53 5.49 -25.64
N VAL A 139 -2.40 6.19 -25.52
CA VAL A 139 -1.51 6.45 -26.66
C VAL A 139 -0.79 5.18 -27.11
N VAL A 140 -0.36 4.33 -26.16
CA VAL A 140 0.34 3.08 -26.50
C VAL A 140 -0.60 2.06 -27.15
N LEU A 141 -1.88 2.02 -26.78
CA LEU A 141 -2.85 1.13 -27.43
C LEU A 141 -3.22 1.59 -28.85
N PHE A 142 -3.17 2.89 -29.14
CA PHE A 142 -3.51 3.44 -30.47
C PHE A 142 -2.35 3.41 -31.47
N MET A 143 -1.12 3.17 -31.02
CA MET A 143 0.07 3.12 -31.88
C MET A 143 0.45 1.71 -32.33
N SER A 144 -0.31 0.66 -31.99
CA SER A 144 -0.11 -0.69 -32.55
C SER A 144 -1.10 -1.05 -33.67
N GLU A 145 -1.92 -0.12 -34.14
CA GLU A 145 -2.85 -0.29 -35.27
C GLU A 145 -2.60 0.71 -36.43
N CYS A 146 -1.40 1.29 -36.52
CA CYS A 146 -0.94 2.05 -37.69
C CYS A 146 0.40 1.51 -38.20
#